data_AF-W7TFW8-F1
#
_entry.id   AF-W7TFW8-F1
#
_cell.length_a   1.000
_cell.length_b   1.000
_cell.length_c   1.000
_cell.angle_alpha   90.00
_cell.angle_beta   90.00
_cell.angle_gamma   90.00
#
_symmetry.space_group_name_H-M   'P 1'
#
loop_
_entity.id
_entity.type
_entity.pdbx_description
1 polymer ?
#
loop_
_entity_poly.entity_id
_entity_poly.type
_entity_poly.pdbx_seq_one_letter_code
_entity_poly.pdbx_strand_id
1 'polypeptide(L)'
;MSTPLDDTAAAAFAALLRILRRTGDDRASDGADADRIEPPQRPERMRTADVRAALQHPDRLLVGADHLPVRVRLTPLLRFAVWLDQGPGIPRELASQAARFQFLVWSFLPRLDPDVERHACPGHVTWSPETTGTAQITVDRDEVRDRARAARQQWLEFLTAWEDDPWLAGLHHQADTRIAHDVLWIALRDPACSSRPLDLSATGTSQRAARAEQRRVAADLAEIHALPAGNLALAARLQSRPLGLGVLLAAVLPAAGIADTVVLLTAGGAPARILALTALAVPILGAPLLPPRLDSLALLRVPAAVAAGQIVLLALTSRWWLSPDGWLIGAGLIALSYLYLVIERRLHGATRRAAVGHGATLTLFGVLTSILLSVTSLGFVVPAMGEHGECLAAWWTKPVTASRPLNDHCLAALNLPPGAQAPPVLGVLVLMTGFCLAVGLAAQILWDDRPVTAPLGRIRRVRGGPS
;
A
#
# COMPACT_ATOMS: atom_id res chain seq x y z
N MET A 1 28.83 -12.34 4.00
CA MET A 1 28.49 -12.77 2.63
C MET A 1 27.43 -11.82 2.08
N SER A 2 27.88 -10.81 1.34
CA SER A 2 27.05 -9.85 0.63
C SER A 2 26.62 -10.47 -0.70
N THR A 3 25.33 -10.68 -0.90
CA THR A 3 24.75 -10.91 -2.23
C THR A 3 24.51 -9.56 -2.89
N PRO A 4 25.25 -9.17 -3.95
CA PRO A 4 24.82 -8.13 -4.87
C PRO A 4 23.90 -8.82 -5.88
N LEU A 5 22.59 -8.83 -5.62
CA LEU A 5 21.63 -9.49 -6.49
C LEU A 5 20.44 -8.56 -6.75
N ASP A 6 20.34 -8.21 -8.03
CA ASP A 6 19.19 -7.69 -8.76
C ASP A 6 18.58 -6.37 -8.31
N ASP A 7 19.00 -5.30 -8.99
CA ASP A 7 18.36 -3.98 -9.04
C ASP A 7 17.85 -3.66 -10.47
N THR A 8 17.65 -4.65 -11.33
CA THR A 8 17.92 -4.49 -12.77
C THR A 8 16.73 -4.25 -13.70
N ALA A 9 15.53 -3.92 -13.20
CA ALA A 9 14.41 -3.54 -14.09
C ALA A 9 13.76 -2.21 -13.73
N ALA A 10 13.35 -1.99 -12.48
CA ALA A 10 12.86 -0.68 -12.03
C ALA A 10 14.01 0.30 -11.77
N ALA A 11 15.13 -0.16 -11.19
CA ALA A 11 16.34 0.66 -11.10
C ALA A 11 17.06 0.74 -12.44
N ALA A 12 16.95 -0.26 -13.32
CA ALA A 12 17.40 -0.14 -14.72
C ALA A 12 16.52 0.83 -15.51
N PHE A 13 15.19 0.85 -15.35
CA PHE A 13 14.33 1.85 -15.99
C PHE A 13 14.54 3.22 -15.34
N ALA A 14 14.65 3.35 -14.02
CA ALA A 14 15.04 4.60 -13.36
C ALA A 14 16.47 5.05 -13.72
N ALA A 15 17.38 4.13 -14.01
CA ALA A 15 18.70 4.42 -14.56
C ALA A 15 18.57 4.83 -16.03
N LEU A 16 17.76 4.15 -16.84
CA LEU A 16 17.39 4.50 -18.21
C LEU A 16 16.85 5.91 -18.25
N LEU A 17 15.96 6.27 -17.34
CA LEU A 17 15.35 7.59 -17.23
C LEU A 17 16.34 8.63 -16.75
N ARG A 18 17.25 8.27 -15.83
CA ARG A 18 18.37 9.15 -15.45
C ARG A 18 19.33 9.36 -16.62
N ILE A 19 19.61 8.32 -17.40
CA ILE A 19 20.45 8.31 -18.60
C ILE A 19 19.79 9.11 -19.73
N LEU A 20 18.47 9.00 -19.89
CA LEU A 20 17.68 9.77 -20.86
C LEU A 20 17.52 11.23 -20.42
N ARG A 21 17.42 11.52 -19.11
CA ARG A 21 17.32 12.90 -18.57
C ARG A 21 18.66 13.65 -18.52
N ARG A 22 19.78 12.98 -18.23
CA ARG A 22 21.09 13.64 -18.03
C ARG A 22 21.63 14.38 -19.25
N THR A 23 21.18 14.02 -20.45
CA THR A 23 21.70 14.54 -21.72
C THR A 23 20.74 15.51 -22.40
N GLY A 24 19.63 15.89 -21.75
CA GLY A 24 18.68 16.87 -22.28
C GLY A 24 19.21 18.31 -22.37
N ASP A 25 20.40 18.57 -21.81
CA ASP A 25 21.07 19.89 -21.87
C ASP A 25 21.98 20.07 -23.09
N ASP A 26 22.29 19.01 -23.85
CA ASP A 26 23.14 19.13 -25.03
C ASP A 26 22.29 19.49 -26.26
N ARG A 27 22.34 20.78 -26.60
CA ARG A 27 21.74 21.33 -27.83
C ARG A 27 22.25 20.58 -29.06
N ALA A 28 21.29 19.98 -29.77
CA ALA A 28 21.31 19.49 -31.14
C ALA A 28 22.60 19.79 -31.94
N SER A 29 23.49 18.80 -32.00
CA SER A 29 24.37 18.64 -33.16
C SER A 29 23.62 17.84 -34.23
N ASP A 30 23.42 18.44 -35.40
CA ASP A 30 22.88 17.79 -36.60
C ASP A 30 23.66 16.52 -36.95
N GLY A 31 23.03 15.35 -36.78
CA GLY A 31 23.60 14.06 -37.12
C GLY A 31 22.58 13.23 -37.90
N ALA A 32 22.62 13.33 -39.23
CA ALA A 32 21.69 12.68 -40.15
C ALA A 32 21.89 11.16 -40.36
N ASP A 33 22.81 10.51 -39.62
CA ASP A 33 23.21 9.12 -39.88
C ASP A 33 22.87 8.13 -38.75
N ALA A 34 22.11 8.54 -37.73
CA ALA A 34 21.77 7.69 -36.58
C ALA A 34 20.60 6.70 -36.81
N ASP A 35 20.01 6.67 -38.00
CA ASP A 35 18.78 5.89 -38.28
C ASP A 35 19.00 4.40 -38.59
N ARG A 36 20.25 3.90 -38.56
CA ARG A 36 20.62 2.52 -38.98
C ARG A 36 20.99 1.55 -37.85
N ILE A 37 20.36 1.66 -36.67
CA ILE A 37 20.40 0.55 -35.72
C ILE A 37 19.29 -0.43 -36.12
N GLU A 38 19.70 -1.51 -36.80
CA GLU A 38 18.79 -2.58 -37.21
C GLU A 38 18.38 -3.42 -36.00
N PRO A 39 17.08 -3.49 -35.66
CA PRO A 39 16.58 -4.40 -34.65
C PRO A 39 16.84 -5.87 -35.06
N PRO A 40 16.76 -6.84 -34.13
CA PRO A 40 16.91 -8.27 -34.46
C PRO A 40 16.02 -8.62 -35.64
N GLN A 41 16.66 -8.98 -36.77
CA GLN A 41 16.06 -8.97 -38.10
C GLN A 41 14.93 -9.99 -38.35
N ARG A 42 14.48 -10.79 -37.36
CA ARG A 42 13.42 -11.80 -37.56
C ARG A 42 12.48 -11.95 -36.36
N PRO A 43 11.40 -11.15 -36.28
CA PRO A 43 10.41 -11.24 -35.20
C PRO A 43 9.67 -12.57 -35.14
N GLU A 44 9.50 -13.27 -36.27
CA GLU A 44 8.82 -14.59 -36.33
C GLU A 44 9.61 -15.74 -35.68
N ARG A 45 10.88 -15.49 -35.29
CA ARG A 45 11.74 -16.48 -34.63
C ARG A 45 12.23 -16.06 -33.26
N MET A 46 11.68 -14.99 -32.67
CA MET A 46 11.98 -14.71 -31.28
C MET A 46 11.46 -15.86 -30.43
N ARG A 47 12.38 -16.62 -29.85
CA ARG A 47 12.02 -17.67 -28.92
C ARG A 47 11.38 -17.00 -27.71
N THR A 48 10.48 -17.68 -27.01
CA THR A 48 9.91 -17.19 -25.75
C THR A 48 10.98 -16.70 -24.77
N ALA A 49 12.17 -17.33 -24.79
CA ALA A 49 13.33 -16.91 -24.00
C ALA A 49 13.88 -15.53 -24.40
N ASP A 50 13.91 -15.20 -25.70
CA ASP A 50 14.40 -13.90 -26.20
C ASP A 50 13.44 -12.77 -25.84
N VAL A 51 12.13 -13.01 -26.01
CA VAL A 51 11.07 -12.07 -25.59
C VAL A 51 11.14 -11.84 -24.09
N ARG A 52 11.24 -12.91 -23.29
CA ARG A 52 11.41 -12.82 -21.84
C ARG A 52 12.66 -12.02 -21.46
N ALA A 53 13.80 -12.28 -22.12
CA ALA A 53 15.03 -11.54 -21.85
C ALA A 53 14.90 -10.05 -22.18
N ALA A 54 14.23 -9.69 -23.28
CA ALA A 54 13.98 -8.30 -23.65
C ALA A 54 13.02 -7.60 -22.67
N LEU A 55 12.00 -8.30 -22.17
CA LEU A 55 11.06 -7.77 -21.18
C LEU A 55 11.70 -7.57 -19.80
N GLN A 56 12.60 -8.47 -19.40
CA GLN A 56 13.30 -8.41 -18.11
C GLN A 56 14.46 -7.40 -18.11
N HIS A 57 15.14 -7.27 -19.25
CA HIS A 57 16.31 -6.42 -19.44
C HIS A 57 16.14 -5.51 -20.65
N PRO A 58 15.28 -4.47 -20.54
CA PRO A 58 15.00 -3.57 -21.66
C PRO A 58 16.23 -2.77 -22.10
N ASP A 59 17.24 -2.65 -21.23
CA ASP A 59 18.56 -2.11 -21.54
C ASP A 59 19.30 -2.89 -22.63
N ARG A 60 19.02 -4.19 -22.80
CA ARG A 60 19.56 -4.99 -23.90
C ARG A 60 19.04 -4.57 -25.27
N LEU A 61 17.92 -3.84 -25.33
CA LEU A 61 17.43 -3.23 -26.56
C LEU A 61 18.18 -1.92 -26.89
N LEU A 62 19.01 -1.42 -25.97
CA LEU A 62 19.75 -0.17 -26.09
C LEU A 62 21.28 -0.35 -26.18
N VAL A 63 21.77 -1.56 -26.47
CA VAL A 63 23.22 -1.83 -26.50
C VAL A 63 23.94 -0.85 -27.43
N GLY A 64 24.90 -0.09 -26.88
CA GLY A 64 25.69 0.91 -27.60
C GLY A 64 25.06 2.30 -27.70
N ALA A 65 23.90 2.54 -27.10
CA ALA A 65 23.15 3.79 -27.29
C ALA A 65 23.30 4.82 -26.16
N ASP A 66 24.16 4.60 -25.16
CA ASP A 66 24.22 5.43 -23.94
C ASP A 66 24.48 6.92 -24.19
N HIS A 67 25.19 7.22 -25.27
CA HIS A 67 25.56 8.58 -25.72
C HIS A 67 24.63 9.13 -26.81
N LEU A 68 23.66 8.35 -27.28
CA LEU A 68 22.76 8.78 -28.36
C LEU A 68 21.63 9.68 -27.83
N PRO A 69 21.07 10.58 -28.68
CA PRO A 69 19.91 11.38 -28.31
C PRO A 69 18.75 10.53 -27.79
N VAL A 70 17.93 11.08 -26.89
CA VAL A 70 16.76 10.40 -26.28
C VAL A 70 15.87 9.76 -27.35
N ARG A 71 15.63 10.48 -28.46
CA ARG A 71 14.82 10.00 -29.59
C ARG A 71 15.38 8.69 -30.16
N VAL A 72 16.68 8.61 -30.42
CA VAL A 72 17.34 7.43 -31.00
C VAL A 72 17.28 6.23 -30.06
N ARG A 73 17.47 6.46 -28.75
CA ARG A 73 17.30 5.43 -27.72
C ARG A 73 15.86 4.93 -27.59
N LEU A 74 14.88 5.81 -27.77
CA LEU A 74 13.47 5.45 -27.59
C LEU A 74 12.91 4.66 -28.78
N THR A 75 13.40 4.91 -29.99
CA THR A 75 12.96 4.21 -31.22
C THR A 75 12.95 2.67 -31.11
N PRO A 76 14.02 1.97 -30.69
CA PRO A 76 13.99 0.51 -30.57
C PRO A 76 12.98 0.02 -29.53
N LEU A 77 12.79 0.75 -28.43
CA LEU A 77 11.80 0.41 -27.39
C LEU A 77 10.37 0.57 -27.92
N LEU A 78 10.09 1.64 -28.65
CA LEU A 78 8.79 1.88 -29.28
C LEU A 78 8.48 0.84 -30.35
N ARG A 79 9.46 0.49 -31.20
CA ARG A 79 9.32 -0.60 -32.18
C ARG A 79 8.98 -1.92 -31.49
N PHE A 80 9.65 -2.25 -30.40
CA PHE A 80 9.35 -3.47 -29.64
C PHE A 80 7.97 -3.41 -28.97
N ALA A 81 7.56 -2.26 -28.43
CA ALA A 81 6.23 -2.07 -27.85
C ALA A 81 5.09 -2.20 -28.89
N VAL A 82 5.30 -1.67 -30.10
CA VAL A 82 4.42 -1.85 -31.27
C VAL A 82 4.35 -3.33 -31.66
N TRP A 83 5.50 -4.00 -31.72
CA TRP A 83 5.54 -5.43 -32.04
C TRP A 83 4.78 -6.27 -31.00
N LEU A 84 4.87 -5.94 -29.71
CA LEU A 84 4.09 -6.62 -28.66
C LEU A 84 2.57 -6.45 -28.86
N ASP A 85 2.13 -5.33 -29.44
CA ASP A 85 0.71 -5.03 -29.66
C ASP A 85 0.16 -5.72 -30.92
N GLN A 86 0.95 -5.79 -31.99
CA GLN A 86 0.52 -6.25 -33.32
C GLN A 86 1.09 -7.63 -33.72
N GLY A 87 2.00 -8.18 -32.93
CA GLY A 87 2.76 -9.38 -33.25
C GLY A 87 1.96 -10.69 -33.13
N PRO A 88 2.63 -11.85 -33.33
CA PRO A 88 2.02 -13.18 -33.46
C PRO A 88 1.41 -13.78 -32.17
N GLY A 89 0.91 -12.94 -31.25
CA GLY A 89 0.36 -13.36 -29.96
C GLY A 89 1.44 -13.61 -28.93
N ILE A 90 1.40 -12.87 -27.81
CA ILE A 90 2.33 -13.04 -26.70
C ILE A 90 1.93 -14.30 -25.93
N PRO A 91 2.87 -15.21 -25.61
CA PRO A 91 2.59 -16.33 -24.72
C PRO A 91 1.93 -15.84 -23.42
N ARG A 92 0.86 -16.49 -22.97
CA ARG A 92 0.06 -16.04 -21.81
C ARG A 92 0.92 -15.80 -20.56
N GLU A 93 1.94 -16.63 -20.35
CA GLU A 93 2.92 -16.53 -19.26
C GLU A 93 3.80 -15.26 -19.28
N LEU A 94 3.84 -14.52 -20.39
CA LEU A 94 4.58 -13.26 -20.53
C LEU A 94 3.64 -12.05 -20.66
N ALA A 95 2.32 -12.24 -20.62
CA ALA A 95 1.37 -11.18 -20.92
C ALA A 95 1.44 -10.02 -19.92
N SER A 96 1.59 -10.31 -18.62
CA SER A 96 1.77 -9.29 -17.57
C SER A 96 3.08 -8.52 -17.71
N GLN A 97 4.19 -9.21 -18.02
CA GLN A 97 5.49 -8.59 -18.28
C GLN A 97 5.45 -7.66 -19.50
N ALA A 98 4.77 -8.10 -20.57
CA ALA A 98 4.58 -7.30 -21.77
C ALA A 98 3.70 -6.07 -21.53
N ALA A 99 2.57 -6.23 -20.83
CA ALA A 99 1.69 -5.11 -20.46
C ALA A 99 2.43 -4.07 -19.62
N ARG A 100 3.23 -4.51 -18.64
CA ARG A 100 4.11 -3.61 -17.86
C ARG A 100 5.10 -2.88 -18.76
N PHE A 101 5.80 -3.60 -19.64
CA PHE A 101 6.78 -3.00 -20.56
C PHE A 101 6.14 -1.96 -21.48
N GLN A 102 5.02 -2.30 -22.12
CA GLN A 102 4.26 -1.40 -22.98
C GLN A 102 3.84 -0.15 -22.22
N PHE A 103 3.32 -0.29 -20.99
CA PHE A 103 2.95 0.86 -20.17
C PHE A 103 4.16 1.76 -19.85
N LEU A 104 5.30 1.17 -19.48
CA LEU A 104 6.51 1.94 -19.18
C LEU A 104 7.02 2.72 -20.40
N VAL A 105 7.04 2.09 -21.58
CA VAL A 105 7.49 2.72 -22.83
C VAL A 105 6.51 3.81 -23.28
N TRP A 106 5.22 3.51 -23.41
CA TRP A 106 4.24 4.47 -23.91
C TRP A 106 4.00 5.63 -22.95
N SER A 107 4.05 5.39 -21.63
CA SER A 107 3.91 6.46 -20.64
C SER A 107 5.17 7.29 -20.45
N PHE A 108 6.30 6.95 -21.08
CA PHE A 108 7.54 7.70 -20.92
C PHE A 108 7.44 9.12 -21.50
N LEU A 109 6.98 9.25 -22.75
CA LEU A 109 6.91 10.55 -23.44
C LEU A 109 6.01 11.57 -22.69
N PRO A 110 4.78 11.22 -22.24
CA PRO A 110 3.93 12.13 -21.46
C PRO A 110 4.52 12.59 -20.12
N ARG A 111 5.60 11.97 -19.64
CA ARG A 111 6.28 12.37 -18.39
C ARG A 111 7.35 13.41 -18.61
N LEU A 112 7.89 13.51 -19.81
CA LEU A 112 8.88 14.52 -20.17
C LEU A 112 8.29 15.91 -20.07
N ASP A 113 9.15 16.92 -19.93
CA ASP A 113 8.70 18.30 -20.07
C ASP A 113 8.08 18.49 -21.48
N PRO A 114 6.98 19.27 -21.64
CA PRO A 114 6.34 19.43 -22.95
C PRO A 114 7.31 19.82 -24.07
N ASP A 115 8.36 20.59 -23.77
CA ASP A 115 9.37 20.97 -24.75
C ASP A 115 10.26 19.80 -25.14
N VAL A 116 10.70 19.00 -24.17
CA VAL A 116 11.50 17.79 -24.41
C VAL A 116 10.67 16.72 -25.12
N GLU A 117 9.39 16.57 -24.76
CA GLU A 117 8.45 15.67 -25.42
C GLU A 117 8.36 15.94 -26.94
N ARG A 118 8.36 17.21 -27.35
CA ARG A 118 8.29 17.57 -28.79
C ARG A 118 9.47 17.05 -29.58
N HIS A 119 10.66 17.15 -29.00
CA HIS A 119 11.91 16.78 -29.66
C HIS A 119 12.18 15.27 -29.55
N ALA A 120 11.67 14.62 -28.48
CA ALA A 120 11.85 13.20 -28.23
C ALA A 120 10.88 12.31 -29.03
N CYS A 121 9.70 12.82 -29.42
CA CYS A 121 8.70 12.04 -30.14
C CYS A 121 9.20 11.71 -31.56
N PRO A 122 9.38 10.43 -31.93
CA PRO A 122 9.70 10.06 -33.29
C PRO A 122 8.49 10.30 -34.18
N GLY A 123 8.61 11.20 -35.18
CA GLY A 123 7.48 11.52 -36.06
C GLY A 123 6.90 10.32 -36.81
N HIS A 124 7.73 9.32 -37.12
CA HIS A 124 7.28 8.02 -37.65
C HIS A 124 8.09 6.89 -37.02
N VAL A 125 7.41 5.79 -36.72
CA VAL A 125 8.04 4.52 -36.35
C VAL A 125 7.67 3.52 -37.43
N THR A 126 8.63 3.21 -38.29
CA THR A 126 8.48 2.16 -39.29
C THR A 126 8.70 0.80 -38.65
N TRP A 127 7.75 -0.10 -38.85
CA TRP A 127 7.84 -1.52 -38.54
C TRP A 127 7.52 -2.32 -39.80
N SER A 128 8.30 -3.35 -40.11
CA SER A 128 8.04 -4.20 -41.28
C SER A 128 7.72 -5.61 -40.79
N PRO A 129 6.44 -6.01 -40.76
CA PRO A 129 6.11 -7.42 -40.75
C PRO A 129 6.53 -8.03 -42.08
N GLU A 130 7.40 -9.04 -42.04
CA GLU A 130 7.90 -9.76 -43.24
C GLU A 130 6.75 -10.31 -44.11
N THR A 131 5.57 -10.53 -43.51
CA THR A 131 4.42 -11.20 -44.14
C THR A 131 3.33 -10.27 -44.69
N THR A 132 3.27 -8.99 -44.32
CA THR A 132 2.15 -8.08 -44.71
C THR A 132 2.59 -6.71 -45.26
N GLY A 133 3.88 -6.50 -45.50
CA GLY A 133 4.42 -5.24 -46.01
C GLY A 133 4.76 -4.24 -44.91
N THR A 134 5.54 -3.21 -45.22
CA THR A 134 6.01 -2.20 -44.25
C THR A 134 4.83 -1.44 -43.63
N ALA A 135 4.50 -1.75 -42.38
CA ALA A 135 3.54 -1.00 -41.58
C ALA A 135 4.24 0.23 -40.97
N GLN A 136 4.06 1.38 -41.61
CA GLN A 136 4.50 2.64 -41.03
C GLN A 136 3.45 3.13 -40.03
N ILE A 137 3.80 3.16 -38.74
CA ILE A 137 2.97 3.77 -37.72
C ILE A 137 3.43 5.20 -37.54
N THR A 138 2.54 6.15 -37.83
CA THR A 138 2.79 7.57 -37.58
C THR A 138 2.51 7.82 -36.12
N VAL A 139 3.56 7.96 -35.32
CA VAL A 139 3.43 8.13 -33.87
C VAL A 139 3.25 9.62 -33.59
N ASP A 140 2.01 10.10 -33.69
CA ASP A 140 1.65 11.43 -33.20
C ASP A 140 1.48 11.42 -31.66
N ARG A 141 1.43 12.60 -31.04
CA ARG A 141 1.36 12.69 -29.57
C ARG A 141 0.05 12.19 -28.99
N ASP A 142 -1.04 12.33 -29.73
CA ASP A 142 -2.35 11.92 -29.26
C ASP A 142 -2.47 10.40 -29.35
N GLU A 143 -1.95 9.79 -30.41
CA GLU A 143 -1.76 8.34 -30.50
C GLU A 143 -0.88 7.83 -29.35
N VAL A 144 0.27 8.47 -29.05
CA VAL A 144 1.11 8.07 -27.90
C VAL A 144 0.32 8.10 -26.59
N ARG A 145 -0.49 9.14 -26.36
CA ARG A 145 -1.30 9.26 -25.14
C ARG A 145 -2.39 8.19 -25.09
N ASP A 146 -3.03 7.90 -26.20
CA ASP A 146 -4.07 6.88 -26.29
C ASP A 146 -3.50 5.47 -26.10
N ARG A 147 -2.35 5.17 -26.71
CA ARG A 147 -1.58 3.93 -26.48
C ARG A 147 -1.13 3.81 -25.03
N ALA A 148 -0.63 4.90 -24.43
CA ALA A 148 -0.25 4.92 -23.03
C ALA A 148 -1.44 4.67 -22.09
N ARG A 149 -2.62 5.20 -22.42
CA ARG A 149 -3.85 4.98 -21.66
C ARG A 149 -4.31 3.53 -21.76
N ALA A 150 -4.31 2.95 -22.96
CA ALA A 150 -4.65 1.56 -23.20
C ALA A 150 -3.69 0.62 -22.46
N ALA A 151 -2.38 0.83 -22.60
CA ALA A 151 -1.36 0.06 -21.90
C ALA A 151 -1.47 0.20 -20.37
N ARG A 152 -1.81 1.39 -19.86
CA ARG A 152 -2.07 1.60 -18.43
C ARG A 152 -3.26 0.76 -17.96
N GLN A 153 -4.35 0.74 -18.72
CA GLN A 153 -5.54 -0.02 -18.36
C GLN A 153 -5.26 -1.53 -18.35
N GLN A 154 -4.58 -2.04 -19.38
CA GLN A 154 -4.17 -3.44 -19.45
C GLN A 154 -3.24 -3.81 -18.28
N TRP A 155 -2.28 -2.96 -17.95
CA TRP A 155 -1.40 -3.20 -16.81
C TRP A 155 -2.15 -3.15 -15.47
N LEU A 156 -3.10 -2.22 -15.31
CA LEU A 156 -3.98 -2.19 -14.15
C LEU A 156 -4.80 -3.47 -14.01
N GLU A 157 -5.30 -4.04 -15.10
CA GLU A 157 -6.04 -5.31 -15.06
C GLU A 157 -5.19 -6.44 -14.49
N PHE A 158 -3.97 -6.63 -15.00
CA PHE A 158 -3.02 -7.60 -14.46
C PHE A 158 -2.68 -7.34 -12.99
N LEU A 159 -2.45 -6.07 -12.61
CA LEU A 159 -2.21 -5.72 -11.22
C LEU A 159 -3.42 -6.03 -10.34
N THR A 160 -4.65 -5.81 -10.80
CA THR A 160 -5.83 -6.17 -10.00
C THR A 160 -6.06 -7.68 -9.89
N ALA A 161 -5.49 -8.47 -10.78
CA ALA A 161 -5.53 -9.94 -10.79
C ALA A 161 -4.14 -10.53 -10.46
N TRP A 162 -3.33 -9.82 -9.66
CA TRP A 162 -1.94 -10.19 -9.42
C TRP A 162 -1.78 -11.56 -8.74
N GLU A 163 -2.78 -11.98 -7.96
CA GLU A 163 -2.81 -13.28 -7.28
C GLU A 163 -2.93 -14.45 -8.28
N ASP A 164 -3.56 -14.23 -9.43
CA ASP A 164 -3.75 -15.23 -10.49
C ASP A 164 -2.54 -15.31 -11.45
N ASP A 165 -1.64 -14.33 -11.41
CA ASP A 165 -0.44 -14.28 -12.25
C ASP A 165 0.81 -14.72 -11.46
N PRO A 166 1.43 -15.87 -11.79
CA PRO A 166 2.56 -16.41 -11.01
C PRO A 166 3.77 -15.47 -10.93
N TRP A 167 4.00 -14.66 -11.97
CA TRP A 167 5.13 -13.73 -12.01
C TRP A 167 4.87 -12.52 -11.11
N LEU A 168 3.65 -11.95 -11.17
CA LEU A 168 3.24 -10.85 -10.30
C LEU A 168 3.13 -11.27 -8.84
N ALA A 169 2.56 -12.44 -8.55
CA ALA A 169 2.53 -13.02 -7.22
C ALA A 169 3.96 -13.18 -6.66
N GLY A 170 4.87 -13.75 -7.47
CA GLY A 170 6.29 -13.85 -7.12
C GLY A 170 6.92 -12.48 -6.85
N LEU A 171 6.63 -11.48 -7.68
CA LEU A 171 7.13 -10.11 -7.51
C LEU A 171 6.60 -9.46 -6.22
N HIS A 172 5.31 -9.66 -5.90
CA HIS A 172 4.64 -9.19 -4.69
C HIS A 172 5.24 -9.80 -3.42
N HIS A 173 5.77 -11.02 -3.52
CA HIS A 173 6.43 -11.71 -2.43
C HIS A 173 7.90 -11.32 -2.25
N GLN A 174 8.64 -11.17 -3.35
CA GLN A 174 10.09 -10.99 -3.31
C GLN A 174 10.53 -9.53 -3.21
N ALA A 175 9.74 -8.59 -3.72
CA ALA A 175 10.21 -7.23 -3.97
C ALA A 175 9.12 -6.15 -3.77
N ASP A 176 8.61 -6.02 -2.54
CA ASP A 176 7.64 -5.00 -2.13
C ASP A 176 7.96 -3.59 -2.65
N THR A 177 9.24 -3.22 -2.62
CA THR A 177 9.69 -1.91 -3.09
C THR A 177 9.54 -1.73 -4.60
N ARG A 178 9.68 -2.80 -5.40
CA ARG A 178 9.54 -2.76 -6.86
C ARG A 178 8.10 -2.53 -7.27
N ILE A 179 7.17 -3.28 -6.68
CA ILE A 179 5.74 -3.06 -6.96
C ILE A 179 5.27 -1.73 -6.42
N ALA A 180 5.72 -1.32 -5.24
CA ALA A 180 5.45 0.04 -4.75
C ALA A 180 5.89 1.09 -5.77
N HIS A 181 7.05 0.89 -6.41
CA HIS A 181 7.53 1.75 -7.48
C HIS A 181 6.61 1.70 -8.71
N ASP A 182 6.27 0.52 -9.21
CA ASP A 182 5.38 0.35 -10.38
C ASP A 182 3.99 0.97 -10.15
N VAL A 183 3.44 0.78 -8.96
CA VAL A 183 2.18 1.39 -8.52
C VAL A 183 2.29 2.92 -8.52
N LEU A 184 3.39 3.49 -8.00
CA LEU A 184 3.63 4.92 -8.08
C LEU A 184 3.83 5.40 -9.51
N TRP A 185 4.48 4.60 -10.36
CA TRP A 185 4.64 4.90 -11.79
C TRP A 185 3.29 5.07 -12.46
N ILE A 186 2.32 4.19 -12.20
CA ILE A 186 0.99 4.28 -12.82
C ILE A 186 0.27 5.57 -12.45
N ALA A 187 0.40 6.00 -11.19
CA ALA A 187 -0.35 7.13 -10.67
C ALA A 187 0.34 8.49 -10.87
N LEU A 188 1.67 8.54 -10.73
CA LEU A 188 2.44 9.79 -10.63
C LEU A 188 3.31 10.00 -11.86
N ARG A 189 3.52 11.25 -12.25
CA ARG A 189 4.40 11.63 -13.37
C ARG A 189 5.86 11.28 -13.08
N ASP A 190 6.31 11.53 -11.87
CA ASP A 190 7.66 11.19 -11.41
C ASP A 190 7.60 10.59 -9.99
N PRO A 191 7.82 9.28 -9.84
CA PRO A 191 7.69 8.61 -8.56
C PRO A 191 8.87 8.89 -7.61
N ALA A 192 9.96 9.48 -8.08
CA ALA A 192 11.07 9.89 -7.21
C ALA A 192 10.82 11.27 -6.61
N CYS A 193 10.40 12.24 -7.42
CA CYS A 193 10.46 13.65 -7.04
C CYS A 193 9.11 14.40 -7.08
N SER A 194 8.08 13.83 -7.72
CA SER A 194 6.83 14.55 -7.94
C SER A 194 5.64 13.88 -7.27
N SER A 195 4.75 14.71 -6.75
CA SER A 195 3.36 14.34 -6.42
C SER A 195 2.40 14.68 -7.56
N ARG A 196 2.91 15.19 -8.70
CA ARG A 196 2.06 15.51 -9.85
C ARG A 196 1.55 14.21 -10.47
N PRO A 197 0.24 14.10 -10.75
CA PRO A 197 -0.32 12.92 -11.36
C PRO A 197 0.12 12.77 -12.82
N LEU A 198 0.15 11.54 -13.33
CA LEU A 198 0.48 11.22 -14.72
C LEU A 198 -0.68 11.59 -15.66
N ASP A 199 -0.51 12.63 -16.49
CA ASP A 199 -1.52 13.09 -17.44
C ASP A 199 -1.46 12.33 -18.76
N LEU A 200 -2.44 11.44 -18.95
CA LEU A 200 -2.67 10.68 -20.17
C LEU A 200 -4.00 11.07 -20.83
N SER A 201 -4.54 12.26 -20.52
CA SER A 201 -5.81 12.69 -21.11
C SER A 201 -5.65 13.06 -22.58
N ALA A 202 -6.65 12.73 -23.40
CA ALA A 202 -6.66 13.09 -24.82
C ALA A 202 -6.82 14.61 -24.96
N THR A 203 -6.26 15.17 -26.03
CA THR A 203 -6.54 16.54 -26.45
C THR A 203 -8.04 16.81 -26.47
N GLY A 204 -8.47 17.89 -25.82
CA GLY A 204 -9.89 18.25 -25.68
C GLY A 204 -10.60 17.67 -24.45
N THR A 205 -10.00 16.73 -23.71
CA THR A 205 -10.53 16.31 -22.41
C THR A 205 -10.42 17.47 -21.43
N SER A 206 -11.50 17.77 -20.70
CA SER A 206 -11.41 18.80 -19.67
C SER A 206 -10.37 18.41 -18.62
N GLN A 207 -9.51 19.36 -18.22
CA GLN A 207 -8.49 19.13 -17.19
C GLN A 207 -9.09 18.61 -15.86
N ARG A 208 -10.37 18.92 -15.60
CA ARG A 208 -11.10 18.40 -14.44
C ARG A 208 -11.36 16.90 -14.55
N ALA A 209 -11.82 16.42 -15.70
CA ALA A 209 -12.08 15.00 -15.93
C ALA A 209 -10.79 14.17 -15.85
N ALA A 210 -9.71 14.64 -16.47
CA ALA A 210 -8.38 14.02 -16.40
C ALA A 210 -7.89 13.85 -14.95
N ARG A 211 -7.99 14.92 -14.15
CA ARG A 211 -7.63 14.89 -12.72
C ARG A 211 -8.53 13.95 -11.90
N ALA A 212 -9.81 13.86 -12.23
CA ALA A 212 -10.74 12.98 -11.54
C ALA A 212 -10.39 11.50 -11.80
N GLU A 213 -10.09 11.14 -13.04
CA GLU A 213 -9.66 9.79 -13.43
C GLU A 213 -8.34 9.40 -12.76
N GLN A 214 -7.34 10.30 -12.76
CA GLN A 214 -6.06 10.04 -12.09
C GLN A 214 -6.23 9.78 -10.59
N ARG A 215 -7.03 10.59 -9.90
CA ARG A 215 -7.34 10.39 -8.48
C ARG A 215 -8.07 9.07 -8.25
N ARG A 216 -8.94 8.69 -9.19
CA ARG A 216 -9.62 7.40 -9.16
C ARG A 216 -8.60 6.26 -9.19
N VAL A 217 -7.73 6.25 -10.21
CA VAL A 217 -6.68 5.21 -10.38
C VAL A 217 -5.76 5.16 -9.17
N ALA A 218 -5.27 6.30 -8.68
CA ALA A 218 -4.37 6.35 -7.54
C ALA A 218 -5.03 5.82 -6.25
N ALA A 219 -6.29 6.16 -6.02
CA ALA A 219 -7.03 5.63 -4.88
C ALA A 219 -7.32 4.14 -5.00
N ASP A 220 -7.66 3.63 -6.20
CA ASP A 220 -7.86 2.19 -6.42
C ASP A 220 -6.56 1.41 -6.19
N LEU A 221 -5.41 1.95 -6.64
CA LEU A 221 -4.10 1.37 -6.38
C LEU A 221 -3.70 1.39 -4.90
N ALA A 222 -4.03 2.48 -4.18
CA ALA A 222 -3.81 2.56 -2.75
C ALA A 222 -4.62 1.48 -2.01
N GLU A 223 -5.88 1.28 -2.44
CA GLU A 223 -6.81 0.33 -1.85
C GLU A 223 -6.42 -1.14 -2.12
N ILE A 224 -5.98 -1.45 -3.34
CA ILE A 224 -5.73 -2.82 -3.80
C ILE A 224 -4.30 -3.28 -3.49
N HIS A 225 -3.31 -2.38 -3.51
CA HIS A 225 -1.91 -2.76 -3.32
C HIS A 225 -1.30 -2.19 -2.05
N ALA A 226 -1.42 -0.87 -1.84
CA ALA A 226 -0.67 -0.21 -0.78
C ALA A 226 -1.20 -0.57 0.63
N LEU A 227 -2.53 -0.54 0.81
CA LEU A 227 -3.17 -0.87 2.06
C LEU A 227 -3.00 -2.35 2.41
N PRO A 228 -3.30 -3.33 1.53
CA PRO A 228 -3.04 -4.75 1.79
C PRO A 228 -1.58 -5.09 2.10
N ALA A 229 -0.62 -4.34 1.55
CA ALA A 229 0.80 -4.47 1.90
C ALA A 229 1.20 -3.77 3.21
N GLY A 230 0.24 -3.17 3.94
CA GLY A 230 0.46 -2.36 5.14
C GLY A 230 1.34 -1.12 4.90
N ASN A 231 1.50 -0.70 3.65
CA ASN A 231 2.35 0.42 3.28
C ASN A 231 1.54 1.72 3.35
N LEU A 232 1.25 2.17 4.57
CA LEU A 232 0.47 3.38 4.83
C LEU A 232 1.10 4.63 4.20
N ALA A 233 2.43 4.69 4.12
CA ALA A 233 3.14 5.78 3.46
C ALA A 233 2.86 5.83 1.95
N LEU A 234 2.90 4.68 1.28
CA LEU A 234 2.54 4.56 -0.13
C LEU A 234 1.06 4.89 -0.34
N ALA A 235 0.16 4.33 0.47
CA ALA A 235 -1.28 4.59 0.39
C ALA A 235 -1.56 6.09 0.54
N ALA A 236 -0.96 6.72 1.55
CA ALA A 236 -1.08 8.14 1.80
C ALA A 236 -0.50 8.98 0.65
N ARG A 237 0.63 8.56 0.04
CA ARG A 237 1.22 9.24 -1.11
C ARG A 237 0.31 9.17 -2.34
N LEU A 238 -0.26 8.00 -2.63
CA LEU A 238 -1.20 7.80 -3.74
C LEU A 238 -2.51 8.57 -3.54
N GLN A 239 -2.97 8.69 -2.29
CA GLN A 239 -4.19 9.43 -1.94
C GLN A 239 -3.93 10.92 -1.62
N SER A 240 -2.66 11.36 -1.59
CA SER A 240 -2.32 12.72 -1.18
C SER A 240 -2.88 13.75 -2.17
N ARG A 241 -3.78 14.59 -1.66
CA ARG A 241 -4.00 15.93 -2.20
C ARG A 241 -2.76 16.79 -1.93
N PRO A 242 -2.57 17.95 -2.61
CA PRO A 242 -1.42 18.83 -2.37
C PRO A 242 -1.21 19.25 -0.90
N LEU A 243 -2.22 19.08 -0.03
CA LEU A 243 -2.17 19.42 1.40
C LEU A 243 -1.73 18.27 2.33
N GLY A 244 -1.32 17.10 1.82
CA GLY A 244 -0.79 16.02 2.67
C GLY A 244 -1.82 15.35 3.61
N LEU A 245 -3.12 15.68 3.47
CA LEU A 245 -4.19 15.25 4.37
C LEU A 245 -4.30 13.72 4.54
N GLY A 246 -3.97 12.94 3.51
CA GLY A 246 -3.94 11.47 3.61
C GLY A 246 -2.84 10.94 4.55
N VAL A 247 -1.66 11.56 4.54
CA VAL A 247 -0.57 11.23 5.48
C VAL A 247 -0.99 11.59 6.89
N LEU A 248 -1.60 12.76 7.04
CA LEU A 248 -2.08 13.25 8.32
C LEU A 248 -3.14 12.29 8.89
N LEU A 249 -4.13 11.88 8.09
CA LEU A 249 -5.15 10.89 8.51
C LEU A 249 -4.54 9.55 8.93
N ALA A 250 -3.59 9.01 8.16
CA ALA A 250 -2.92 7.75 8.50
C ALA A 250 -2.08 7.84 9.79
N ALA A 251 -1.55 9.03 10.10
CA ALA A 251 -0.74 9.28 11.28
C ALA A 251 -1.55 9.69 12.53
N VAL A 252 -2.77 10.21 12.37
CA VAL A 252 -3.59 10.73 13.47
C VAL A 252 -3.87 9.66 14.52
N LEU A 253 -4.31 8.46 14.13
CA LEU A 253 -4.68 7.44 15.11
C LEU A 253 -3.47 6.91 15.91
N PRO A 254 -2.32 6.58 15.29
CA PRO A 254 -1.09 6.27 16.03
C PRO A 254 -0.63 7.42 16.92
N ALA A 255 -0.60 8.66 16.41
CA ALA A 255 -0.19 9.82 17.18
C ALA A 255 -1.10 10.06 18.38
N ALA A 256 -2.41 9.86 18.22
CA ALA A 256 -3.38 9.95 19.31
C ALA A 256 -3.17 8.84 20.35
N GLY A 257 -2.88 7.60 19.94
CA GLY A 257 -2.55 6.52 20.88
C GLY A 257 -1.27 6.80 21.67
N ILE A 258 -0.24 7.36 21.03
CA ILE A 258 0.99 7.79 21.71
C ILE A 258 0.69 8.91 22.70
N ALA A 259 -0.03 9.95 22.26
CA ALA A 259 -0.41 11.08 23.10
C ALA A 259 -1.24 10.62 24.31
N ASP A 260 -2.21 9.73 24.10
CA ASP A 260 -3.02 9.13 25.16
C ASP A 260 -2.17 8.35 26.15
N THR A 261 -1.24 7.53 25.67
CA THR A 261 -0.30 6.79 26.54
C THR A 261 0.55 7.74 27.40
N VAL A 262 1.04 8.83 26.81
CA VAL A 262 1.82 9.84 27.56
C VAL A 262 0.94 10.54 28.60
N VAL A 263 -0.26 10.97 28.24
CA VAL A 263 -1.22 11.61 29.16
C VAL A 263 -1.60 10.65 30.30
N LEU A 264 -1.87 9.39 29.98
CA LEU A 264 -2.20 8.33 30.94
C LEU A 264 -1.12 8.17 32.01
N LEU A 265 0.15 8.18 31.60
CA LEU A 265 1.30 8.01 32.49
C LEU A 265 1.68 9.28 33.27
N THR A 266 1.37 10.47 32.75
CA THR A 266 1.86 11.75 33.32
C THR A 266 0.77 12.58 34.00
N ALA A 267 -0.38 12.77 33.35
CA ALA A 267 -1.50 13.56 33.84
C ALA A 267 -2.58 12.70 34.52
N GLY A 268 -2.43 11.38 34.45
CA GLY A 268 -3.30 10.40 35.10
C GLY A 268 -4.47 9.98 34.22
N GLY A 269 -5.35 9.18 34.82
CA GLY A 269 -6.35 8.45 34.08
C GLY A 269 -7.52 9.30 33.54
N ALA A 270 -7.99 10.28 34.32
CA ALA A 270 -9.14 11.10 33.94
C ALA A 270 -8.97 11.89 32.62
N PRO A 271 -7.84 12.59 32.36
CA PRO A 271 -7.64 13.26 31.07
C PRO A 271 -7.40 12.27 29.92
N ALA A 272 -6.74 11.13 30.17
CA ALA A 272 -6.49 10.11 29.15
C ALA A 272 -7.80 9.54 28.58
N ARG A 273 -8.75 9.12 29.44
CA ARG A 273 -10.02 8.59 28.93
C ARG A 273 -10.79 9.57 28.02
N ILE A 274 -10.77 10.87 28.33
CA ILE A 274 -11.41 11.89 27.50
C ILE A 274 -10.67 12.01 26.16
N LEU A 275 -9.33 12.06 26.20
CA LEU A 275 -8.51 12.10 25.00
C LEU A 275 -8.76 10.87 24.12
N ALA A 276 -8.73 9.66 24.68
CA ALA A 276 -9.02 8.42 23.97
C ALA A 276 -10.41 8.42 23.31
N LEU A 277 -11.44 8.85 24.04
CA LEU A 277 -12.80 8.97 23.49
C LEU A 277 -12.85 9.95 22.33
N THR A 278 -12.23 11.13 22.47
CA THR A 278 -12.19 12.13 21.38
C THR A 278 -11.41 11.63 20.17
N ALA A 279 -10.29 10.94 20.39
CA ALA A 279 -9.46 10.37 19.34
C ALA A 279 -10.20 9.29 18.53
N LEU A 280 -11.11 8.54 19.15
CA LEU A 280 -11.96 7.56 18.46
C LEU A 280 -13.20 8.21 17.82
N ALA A 281 -13.83 9.18 18.49
CA ALA A 281 -15.05 9.82 18.01
C ALA A 281 -14.81 10.73 16.79
N VAL A 282 -13.70 11.48 16.76
CA VAL A 282 -13.41 12.43 15.67
C VAL A 282 -13.31 11.74 14.31
N PRO A 283 -12.56 10.63 14.12
CA PRO A 283 -12.54 9.91 12.85
C PRO A 283 -13.91 9.35 12.46
N ILE A 284 -14.69 8.81 13.40
CA ILE A 284 -16.01 8.23 13.14
C ILE A 284 -17.00 9.30 12.68
N LEU A 285 -17.06 10.42 13.40
CA LEU A 285 -17.95 11.54 13.08
C LEU A 285 -17.46 12.34 11.87
N GLY A 286 -16.16 12.36 11.63
CA GLY A 286 -15.53 13.02 10.49
C GLY A 286 -15.57 12.20 9.19
N ALA A 287 -15.69 10.87 9.28
CA ALA A 287 -15.68 9.99 8.10
C ALA A 287 -16.71 10.36 7.03
N PRO A 288 -17.97 10.73 7.34
CA PRO A 288 -18.95 11.18 6.34
C PRO A 288 -18.55 12.47 5.61
N LEU A 289 -17.68 13.29 6.21
CA LEU A 289 -17.18 14.54 5.64
C LEU A 289 -15.92 14.33 4.79
N LEU A 290 -15.29 13.15 4.89
CA LEU A 290 -14.11 12.83 4.10
C LEU A 290 -14.52 12.63 2.63
N PRO A 291 -13.72 13.14 1.68
CA PRO A 291 -13.90 12.81 0.27
C PRO A 291 -13.99 11.28 0.06
N PRO A 292 -14.81 10.83 -0.91
CA PRO A 292 -14.91 9.41 -1.23
C PRO A 292 -13.51 8.80 -1.43
N ARG A 293 -13.27 7.63 -0.84
CA ARG A 293 -12.01 6.85 -0.89
C ARG A 293 -10.95 7.22 0.15
N LEU A 294 -11.00 8.40 0.77
CA LEU A 294 -10.18 8.69 1.95
C LEU A 294 -10.74 8.03 3.22
N ASP A 295 -12.03 7.68 3.19
CA ASP A 295 -12.69 6.83 4.17
C ASP A 295 -11.97 5.49 4.34
N SER A 296 -11.35 4.92 3.30
CA SER A 296 -10.55 3.69 3.40
C SER A 296 -9.36 3.79 4.37
N LEU A 297 -8.79 4.99 4.55
CA LEU A 297 -7.72 5.25 5.54
C LEU A 297 -8.26 5.46 6.96
N ALA A 298 -9.51 5.91 7.09
CA ALA A 298 -10.16 6.16 8.37
C ALA A 298 -10.88 4.89 8.90
N LEU A 299 -11.43 4.07 8.00
CA LEU A 299 -12.15 2.83 8.25
C LEU A 299 -11.24 1.62 8.02
N LEU A 300 -10.04 1.67 8.60
CA LEU A 300 -9.13 0.53 8.56
C LEU A 300 -9.78 -0.68 9.26
N ARG A 301 -9.52 -1.88 8.75
CA ARG A 301 -9.99 -3.14 9.34
C ARG A 301 -9.49 -3.35 10.76
N VAL A 302 -8.28 -2.85 11.07
CA VAL A 302 -7.65 -3.05 12.36
C VAL A 302 -8.51 -2.51 13.51
N PRO A 303 -8.95 -1.23 13.52
CA PRO A 303 -9.89 -0.74 14.53
C PRO A 303 -11.15 -1.58 14.72
N ALA A 304 -11.80 -2.02 13.64
CA ALA A 304 -13.01 -2.83 13.74
C ALA A 304 -12.74 -4.25 14.27
N ALA A 305 -11.65 -4.87 13.82
CA ALA A 305 -11.25 -6.19 14.28
C ALA A 305 -10.86 -6.16 15.77
N VAL A 306 -10.12 -5.13 16.19
CA VAL A 306 -9.80 -4.87 17.60
C VAL A 306 -11.07 -4.66 18.42
N ALA A 307 -12.07 -3.97 17.87
CA ALA A 307 -13.37 -3.80 18.52
C ALA A 307 -14.15 -5.12 18.70
N ALA A 308 -14.05 -6.06 17.77
CA ALA A 308 -14.60 -7.40 17.95
C ALA A 308 -13.95 -8.11 19.16
N GLY A 309 -12.63 -8.00 19.31
CA GLY A 309 -11.92 -8.50 20.48
C GLY A 309 -12.39 -7.86 21.78
N GLN A 310 -12.69 -6.56 21.77
CA GLN A 310 -13.23 -5.86 22.93
C GLN A 310 -14.64 -6.37 23.31
N ILE A 311 -15.51 -6.65 22.33
CA ILE A 311 -16.83 -7.21 22.58
C ILE A 311 -16.71 -8.60 23.22
N VAL A 312 -15.84 -9.46 22.69
CA VAL A 312 -15.59 -10.79 23.26
C VAL A 312 -15.06 -10.68 24.68
N LEU A 313 -14.12 -9.76 24.92
CA LEU A 313 -13.56 -9.56 26.26
C LEU A 313 -14.60 -9.06 27.26
N LEU A 314 -15.47 -8.13 26.86
CA LEU A 314 -16.56 -7.62 27.72
C LEU A 314 -17.65 -8.65 27.98
N ALA A 315 -17.79 -9.67 27.12
CA ALA A 315 -18.67 -10.80 27.36
C ALA A 315 -18.10 -11.79 28.40
N LEU A 316 -16.80 -11.71 28.71
CA LEU A 316 -16.20 -12.48 29.80
C LEU A 316 -16.42 -11.77 31.15
N THR A 317 -16.66 -12.55 32.20
CA THR A 317 -16.85 -12.03 33.56
C THR A 317 -15.63 -11.19 33.99
N SER A 318 -15.87 -10.11 34.74
CA SER A 318 -14.84 -9.18 35.21
C SER A 318 -13.66 -9.84 35.94
N ARG A 319 -13.90 -10.98 36.59
CA ARG A 319 -12.87 -11.80 37.26
C ARG A 319 -11.68 -12.16 36.37
N TRP A 320 -11.88 -12.43 35.08
CA TRP A 320 -10.80 -12.88 34.18
C TRP A 320 -9.77 -11.77 33.94
N TRP A 321 -10.25 -10.55 33.70
CA TRP A 321 -9.38 -9.44 33.39
C TRP A 321 -8.95 -8.61 34.61
N LEU A 322 -9.48 -8.94 35.79
CA LEU A 322 -9.01 -8.46 37.09
C LEU A 322 -7.98 -9.39 37.76
N SER A 323 -7.54 -10.46 37.08
CA SER A 323 -6.48 -11.34 37.59
C SER A 323 -5.16 -10.56 37.77
N PRO A 324 -4.44 -10.71 38.91
CA PRO A 324 -3.17 -10.02 39.14
C PRO A 324 -2.11 -10.36 38.10
N ASP A 325 -2.16 -11.56 37.52
CA ASP A 325 -1.24 -12.04 36.48
C ASP A 325 -1.79 -11.87 35.06
N GLY A 326 -2.99 -11.29 34.91
CA GLY A 326 -3.65 -11.14 33.62
C GLY A 326 -2.82 -10.35 32.61
N TRP A 327 -2.01 -9.39 33.07
CA TRP A 327 -1.14 -8.59 32.21
C TRP A 327 -0.09 -9.44 31.47
N LEU A 328 0.38 -10.56 32.06
CA LEU A 328 1.33 -11.48 31.41
C LEU A 328 0.70 -12.13 30.18
N ILE A 329 -0.58 -12.49 30.28
CA ILE A 329 -1.35 -13.04 29.16
C ILE A 329 -1.47 -11.97 28.07
N GLY A 330 -1.81 -10.73 28.44
CA GLY A 330 -1.83 -9.60 27.51
C GLY A 330 -0.53 -9.40 26.76
N ALA A 331 0.59 -9.31 27.48
CA ALA A 331 1.92 -9.15 26.89
C ALA A 331 2.29 -10.33 25.99
N GLY A 332 1.98 -11.56 26.42
CA GLY A 332 2.19 -12.77 25.62
C GLY A 332 1.38 -12.77 24.32
N LEU A 333 0.12 -12.31 24.35
CA LEU A 333 -0.73 -12.18 23.17
C LEU A 333 -0.23 -11.11 22.20
N ILE A 334 0.30 -9.97 22.68
CA ILE A 334 0.96 -8.97 21.83
C ILE A 334 2.19 -9.57 21.15
N ALA A 335 3.04 -10.26 21.90
CA ALA A 335 4.25 -10.89 21.38
C ALA A 335 3.94 -11.98 20.34
N LEU A 336 2.93 -12.82 20.60
CA LEU A 336 2.48 -13.85 19.68
C LEU A 336 1.87 -13.25 18.41
N SER A 337 1.06 -12.19 18.55
CA SER A 337 0.50 -11.43 17.43
C SER A 337 1.59 -10.86 16.52
N TYR A 338 2.63 -10.26 17.11
CA TYR A 338 3.80 -9.77 16.38
C TYR A 338 4.52 -10.90 15.65
N LEU A 339 4.81 -12.00 16.35
CA LEU A 339 5.52 -13.13 15.78
C LEU A 339 4.75 -13.77 14.62
N TYR A 340 3.42 -13.90 14.77
CA TYR A 340 2.53 -14.37 13.72
C TYR A 340 2.68 -13.53 12.45
N LEU A 341 2.56 -12.20 12.54
CA LEU A 341 2.69 -11.29 11.39
C LEU A 341 4.07 -11.39 10.72
N VAL A 342 5.13 -11.57 11.50
CA VAL A 342 6.49 -11.76 10.96
C VAL A 342 6.58 -13.10 10.22
N ILE A 343 6.06 -14.19 10.80
CA ILE A 343 6.09 -15.53 10.20
C ILE A 343 5.25 -15.55 8.92
N GLU A 344 4.02 -15.06 8.97
CA GLU A 344 3.13 -14.92 7.81
C GLU A 344 3.85 -14.19 6.68
N ARG A 345 4.46 -13.02 6.98
CA ARG A 345 5.18 -12.25 5.96
C ARG A 345 6.40 -12.98 5.41
N ARG A 346 7.08 -13.81 6.23
CA ARG A 346 8.19 -14.66 5.79
C ARG A 346 7.74 -15.82 4.91
N LEU A 347 6.59 -16.43 5.21
CA LEU A 347 5.99 -17.48 4.38
C LEU A 347 5.62 -16.92 3.00
N HIS A 348 5.24 -15.64 2.94
CA HIS A 348 5.04 -14.88 1.70
C HIS A 348 6.32 -14.32 1.07
N GLY A 349 7.49 -14.94 1.30
CA GLY A 349 8.73 -14.66 0.58
C GLY A 349 9.45 -13.35 0.93
N ALA A 350 8.93 -12.53 1.84
CA ALA A 350 9.56 -11.27 2.19
C ALA A 350 10.92 -11.46 2.87
N THR A 351 11.85 -10.52 2.66
CA THR A 351 13.15 -10.53 3.36
C THR A 351 12.97 -10.43 4.89
N ARG A 352 13.92 -10.98 5.67
CA ARG A 352 13.83 -10.97 7.15
C ARG A 352 13.62 -9.56 7.72
N ARG A 353 14.35 -8.56 7.20
CA ARG A 353 14.24 -7.17 7.64
C ARG A 353 12.88 -6.57 7.28
N ALA A 354 12.40 -6.81 6.06
CA ALA A 354 11.09 -6.32 5.62
C ALA A 354 9.96 -6.94 6.46
N ALA A 355 9.99 -8.25 6.70
CA ALA A 355 9.01 -8.95 7.52
C ALA A 355 8.99 -8.44 8.97
N VAL A 356 10.16 -8.27 9.60
CA VAL A 356 10.30 -7.73 10.96
C VAL A 356 9.78 -6.29 11.05
N GLY A 357 10.17 -5.42 10.12
CA GLY A 357 9.74 -4.02 10.10
C GLY A 357 8.24 -3.88 9.86
N HIS A 358 7.70 -4.66 8.94
CA HIS A 358 6.26 -4.70 8.65
C HIS A 358 5.46 -5.21 9.85
N GLY A 359 5.82 -6.38 10.40
CA GLY A 359 5.18 -6.92 11.59
C GLY A 359 5.24 -5.95 12.77
N ALA A 360 6.35 -5.23 12.95
CA ALA A 360 6.50 -4.24 14.02
C ALA A 360 5.57 -3.03 13.80
N THR A 361 5.46 -2.56 12.56
CA THR A 361 4.61 -1.42 12.19
C THR A 361 3.13 -1.75 12.40
N LEU A 362 2.68 -2.93 11.95
CA LEU A 362 1.30 -3.36 12.14
C LEU A 362 0.96 -3.67 13.59
N THR A 363 1.87 -4.31 14.32
CA THR A 363 1.70 -4.55 15.76
C THR A 363 1.60 -3.24 16.51
N LEU A 364 2.51 -2.28 16.24
CA LEU A 364 2.48 -0.97 16.90
C LEU A 364 1.17 -0.25 16.60
N PHE A 365 0.74 -0.22 15.34
CA PHE A 365 -0.53 0.39 14.95
C PHE A 365 -1.73 -0.27 15.67
N GLY A 366 -1.75 -1.60 15.70
CA GLY A 366 -2.78 -2.38 16.38
C GLY A 366 -2.79 -2.16 17.89
N VAL A 367 -1.61 -2.13 18.54
CA VAL A 367 -1.45 -1.84 19.97
C VAL A 367 -1.96 -0.44 20.29
N LEU A 368 -1.53 0.59 19.56
CA LEU A 368 -1.95 1.98 19.81
C LEU A 368 -3.47 2.15 19.66
N THR A 369 -4.06 1.52 18.65
CA THR A 369 -5.52 1.51 18.46
C THR A 369 -6.23 0.76 19.58
N SER A 370 -5.69 -0.38 20.00
CA SER A 370 -6.24 -1.21 21.08
C SER A 370 -6.13 -0.51 22.44
N ILE A 371 -5.09 0.29 22.69
CA ILE A 371 -4.95 1.13 23.88
C ILE A 371 -6.07 2.16 23.93
N LEU A 372 -6.28 2.94 22.84
CA LEU A 372 -7.34 3.94 22.78
C LEU A 372 -8.72 3.32 23.07
N LEU A 373 -8.99 2.15 22.47
CA LEU A 373 -10.23 1.44 22.70
C LEU A 373 -10.34 0.90 24.12
N SER A 374 -9.28 0.30 24.66
CA SER A 374 -9.25 -0.25 26.02
C SER A 374 -9.43 0.85 27.06
N VAL A 375 -8.77 2.00 26.89
CA VAL A 375 -8.89 3.18 27.77
C VAL A 375 -10.32 3.73 27.72
N THR A 376 -10.92 3.82 26.53
CA THR A 376 -12.31 4.29 26.38
C THR A 376 -13.31 3.29 26.98
N SER A 377 -13.11 2.00 26.74
CA SER A 377 -13.95 0.94 27.27
C SER A 377 -13.89 0.90 28.80
N LEU A 378 -12.69 0.84 29.38
CA LEU A 378 -12.48 0.82 30.83
C LEU A 378 -12.86 2.16 31.49
N GLY A 379 -12.78 3.26 30.74
CA GLY A 379 -13.11 4.62 31.19
C GLY A 379 -14.59 4.92 31.30
N PHE A 380 -15.40 4.34 30.39
CA PHE A 380 -16.80 4.70 30.23
C PHE A 380 -17.74 3.49 30.12
N VAL A 381 -17.42 2.53 29.24
CA VAL A 381 -18.32 1.40 28.94
C VAL A 381 -18.41 0.45 30.11
N VAL A 382 -17.28 0.01 30.65
CA VAL A 382 -17.21 -0.93 31.77
C VAL A 382 -17.86 -0.36 33.03
N PRO A 383 -17.60 0.88 33.48
CA PRO A 383 -18.31 1.43 34.63
C PRO A 383 -19.82 1.55 34.45
N ALA A 384 -20.30 1.76 33.22
CA ALA A 384 -21.71 1.95 32.94
C ALA A 384 -22.48 0.64 32.68
N MET A 385 -21.82 -0.37 32.11
CA MET A 385 -22.47 -1.58 31.58
C MET A 385 -21.89 -2.89 32.14
N GLY A 386 -20.72 -2.84 32.77
CA GLY A 386 -20.04 -4.02 33.27
C GLY A 386 -20.69 -4.57 34.55
N GLU A 387 -20.64 -5.89 34.70
CA GLU A 387 -20.98 -6.56 35.95
C GLU A 387 -20.05 -6.02 37.06
N HIS A 388 -20.63 -5.28 38.00
CA HIS A 388 -19.94 -4.54 39.07
C HIS A 388 -19.09 -3.34 38.58
N GLY A 389 -19.52 -2.65 37.52
CA GLY A 389 -18.83 -1.47 36.98
C GLY A 389 -18.59 -0.35 38.00
N GLU A 390 -19.47 -0.20 39.00
CA GLU A 390 -19.32 0.77 40.09
C GLU A 390 -18.04 0.58 40.91
N CYS A 391 -17.57 -0.66 41.06
CA CYS A 391 -16.32 -0.99 41.74
C CYS A 391 -15.08 -0.46 41.01
N LEU A 392 -15.23 -0.16 39.72
CA LEU A 392 -14.16 0.29 38.83
C LEU A 392 -14.22 1.80 38.57
N ALA A 393 -15.32 2.48 38.89
CA ALA A 393 -15.49 3.91 38.63
C ALA A 393 -14.37 4.77 39.27
N ALA A 394 -13.91 4.39 40.46
CA ALA A 394 -12.84 5.10 41.15
C ALA A 394 -11.46 4.92 40.50
N TRP A 395 -11.24 3.94 39.60
CA TRP A 395 -9.92 3.58 39.05
C TRP A 395 -9.19 4.70 38.32
N TRP A 396 -9.90 5.74 37.93
CA TRP A 396 -9.35 6.86 37.18
C TRP A 396 -8.89 8.03 38.10
N THR A 397 -9.08 7.94 39.42
CA THR A 397 -8.71 9.00 40.40
C THR A 397 -7.34 8.84 41.07
N LYS A 398 -6.59 7.78 40.75
CA LYS A 398 -5.24 7.49 41.30
C LYS A 398 -4.29 7.17 40.14
N PRO A 399 -2.98 7.14 40.36
CA PRO A 399 -2.01 6.73 39.35
C PRO A 399 -2.36 5.35 38.78
N VAL A 400 -2.22 5.20 37.46
CA VAL A 400 -2.60 3.98 36.72
C VAL A 400 -1.72 2.76 37.05
N THR A 401 -0.57 3.00 37.69
CA THR A 401 0.39 1.98 38.14
C THR A 401 0.13 1.49 39.56
N ALA A 402 -0.75 2.14 40.33
CA ALA A 402 -1.01 1.76 41.71
C ALA A 402 -2.09 0.67 41.78
N SER A 403 -1.81 -0.39 42.54
CA SER A 403 -2.85 -1.33 42.99
C SER A 403 -3.80 -0.65 43.96
N ARG A 404 -5.00 -1.22 44.13
CA ARG A 404 -6.02 -0.61 44.99
C ARG A 404 -6.70 -1.63 45.90
N PRO A 405 -6.97 -1.28 47.17
CA PRO A 405 -7.87 -2.08 47.97
C PRO A 405 -9.29 -1.96 47.39
N LEU A 406 -9.94 -3.09 47.20
CA LEU A 406 -11.37 -3.16 46.92
C LEU A 406 -12.12 -3.11 48.25
N ASN A 407 -13.29 -2.46 48.28
CA ASN A 407 -14.14 -2.51 49.47
C ASN A 407 -14.76 -3.91 49.61
N ASP A 408 -15.25 -4.24 50.80
CA ASP A 408 -15.80 -5.58 51.09
C ASP A 408 -16.96 -5.96 50.16
N HIS A 409 -17.77 -4.98 49.77
CA HIS A 409 -18.85 -5.16 48.79
C HIS A 409 -18.31 -5.63 47.43
N CYS A 410 -17.27 -4.99 46.91
CA CYS A 410 -16.63 -5.34 45.64
C CYS A 410 -15.84 -6.63 45.73
N LEU A 411 -15.21 -6.94 46.86
CA LEU A 411 -14.55 -8.22 47.09
C LEU A 411 -15.56 -9.37 47.05
N ALA A 412 -16.72 -9.21 47.71
CA ALA A 412 -17.79 -10.20 47.68
C ALA A 412 -18.39 -10.36 46.28
N ALA A 413 -18.67 -9.24 45.60
CA ALA A 413 -19.21 -9.21 44.25
C ALA A 413 -18.30 -9.91 43.23
N LEU A 414 -17.00 -9.68 43.31
CA LEU A 414 -16.00 -10.29 42.41
C LEU A 414 -15.54 -11.68 42.84
N ASN A 415 -16.07 -12.20 43.96
CA ASN A 415 -15.66 -13.46 44.58
C ASN A 415 -14.14 -13.54 44.81
N LEU A 416 -13.58 -12.47 45.38
CA LEU A 416 -12.17 -12.33 45.70
C LEU A 416 -11.93 -12.53 47.22
N PRO A 417 -10.77 -13.08 47.62
CA PRO A 417 -10.46 -13.27 49.02
C PRO A 417 -10.36 -11.92 49.77
N PRO A 418 -10.70 -11.89 51.08
CA PRO A 418 -10.54 -10.69 51.89
C PRO A 418 -9.12 -10.13 51.81
N GLY A 419 -9.00 -8.81 51.63
CA GLY A 419 -7.71 -8.14 51.48
C GLY A 419 -7.07 -8.25 50.09
N ALA A 420 -7.75 -8.88 49.12
CA ALA A 420 -7.29 -8.84 47.73
C ALA A 420 -7.22 -7.39 47.23
N GLN A 421 -6.16 -7.11 46.46
CA GLN A 421 -6.00 -5.83 45.80
C GLN A 421 -6.38 -5.97 44.33
N ALA A 422 -7.11 -4.98 43.82
CA ALA A 422 -7.29 -4.83 42.39
C ALA A 422 -5.93 -4.65 41.71
N PRO A 423 -5.71 -5.29 40.55
CA PRO A 423 -4.52 -5.05 39.75
C PRO A 423 -4.43 -3.57 39.35
N PRO A 424 -3.22 -3.05 39.09
CA PRO A 424 -3.08 -1.70 38.56
C PRO A 424 -3.81 -1.59 37.23
N VAL A 425 -4.40 -0.41 36.97
CA VAL A 425 -5.13 -0.10 35.72
C VAL A 425 -4.26 -0.43 34.50
N LEU A 426 -2.97 -0.14 34.58
CA LEU A 426 -2.01 -0.46 33.52
C LEU A 426 -1.97 -1.97 33.20
N GLY A 427 -2.01 -2.84 34.21
CA GLY A 427 -1.99 -4.29 34.00
C GLY A 427 -3.24 -4.78 33.26
N VAL A 428 -4.41 -4.24 33.64
CA VAL A 428 -5.67 -4.53 32.94
C VAL A 428 -5.64 -4.00 31.51
N LEU A 429 -5.13 -2.78 31.29
CA LEU A 429 -5.00 -2.21 29.95
C LEU A 429 -4.09 -3.04 29.05
N VAL A 430 -2.97 -3.58 29.57
CA VAL A 430 -2.09 -4.48 28.80
C VAL A 430 -2.82 -5.76 28.40
N LEU A 431 -3.59 -6.35 29.32
CA LEU A 431 -4.43 -7.52 29.02
C LEU A 431 -5.46 -7.20 27.94
N MET A 432 -6.26 -6.14 28.13
CA MET A 432 -7.28 -5.73 27.17
C MET A 432 -6.66 -5.47 25.79
N THR A 433 -5.55 -4.74 25.76
CA THR A 433 -4.81 -4.41 24.52
C THR A 433 -4.36 -5.66 23.79
N GLY A 434 -3.70 -6.59 24.50
CA GLY A 434 -3.20 -7.83 23.90
C GLY A 434 -4.31 -8.76 23.43
N PHE A 435 -5.38 -8.88 24.22
CA PHE A 435 -6.54 -9.67 23.86
C PHE A 435 -7.26 -9.11 22.63
N CYS A 436 -7.54 -7.80 22.61
CA CYS A 436 -8.20 -7.16 21.49
C CYS A 436 -7.37 -7.25 20.21
N LEU A 437 -6.04 -7.09 20.30
CA LEU A 437 -5.15 -7.28 19.15
C LEU A 437 -5.19 -8.72 18.63
N ALA A 438 -5.03 -9.71 19.51
CA ALA A 438 -4.96 -11.13 19.12
C ALA A 438 -6.28 -11.62 18.54
N VAL A 439 -7.41 -11.31 19.18
CA VAL A 439 -8.75 -11.66 18.64
C VAL A 439 -9.03 -10.90 17.36
N GLY A 440 -8.60 -9.64 17.25
CA GLY A 440 -8.71 -8.88 16.01
C GLY A 440 -7.96 -9.53 14.85
N LEU A 441 -6.72 -9.95 15.06
CA LEU A 441 -5.95 -10.70 14.05
C LEU A 441 -6.61 -12.03 13.71
N ALA A 442 -7.06 -12.79 14.70
CA ALA A 442 -7.75 -14.07 14.48
C ALA A 442 -9.07 -13.89 13.69
N ALA A 443 -9.86 -12.87 14.02
CA ALA A 443 -11.08 -12.54 13.30
C ALA A 443 -10.79 -12.18 11.84
N GLN A 444 -9.67 -11.49 11.56
CA GLN A 444 -9.28 -11.18 10.19
C GLN A 444 -8.88 -12.42 9.40
N ILE A 445 -8.16 -13.35 10.01
CA ILE A 445 -7.81 -14.65 9.39
C ILE A 445 -9.07 -15.47 9.09
N LEU A 446 -10.06 -15.45 10.00
CA LEU A 446 -11.29 -16.24 9.84
C LEU A 446 -12.28 -15.65 8.83
N TRP A 447 -12.29 -14.33 8.67
CA TRP A 447 -13.33 -13.64 7.90
C TRP A 447 -12.94 -13.38 6.44
N ASP A 448 -11.66 -13.45 6.08
CA ASP A 448 -11.22 -13.07 4.74
C ASP A 448 -9.96 -13.83 4.29
N ASP A 449 -9.90 -14.19 3.01
CA ASP A 449 -8.66 -14.62 2.33
C ASP A 449 -7.70 -13.43 2.10
N ARG A 450 -7.97 -12.26 2.70
CA ARG A 450 -7.27 -10.99 2.44
C ARG A 450 -6.54 -10.49 3.68
N PRO A 451 -5.38 -9.83 3.50
CA PRO A 451 -4.54 -9.41 4.63
C PRO A 451 -5.21 -8.38 5.55
N VAL A 452 -4.76 -8.39 6.81
CA VAL A 452 -5.17 -7.57 7.97
C VAL A 452 -5.39 -6.08 7.68
N THR A 453 -4.69 -5.54 6.69
CA THR A 453 -4.64 -4.11 6.38
C THR A 453 -5.50 -3.71 5.19
N ALA A 454 -6.22 -4.65 4.56
CA ALA A 454 -7.21 -4.31 3.54
C ALA A 454 -8.33 -3.42 4.14
N PRO A 455 -9.05 -2.62 3.34
CA PRO A 455 -10.15 -1.78 3.84
C PRO A 455 -11.45 -2.59 4.10
N LEU A 456 -12.29 -2.15 5.04
CA LEU A 456 -13.55 -2.83 5.41
C LEU A 456 -14.63 -2.78 4.31
N GLY A 457 -14.51 -1.85 3.38
CA GLY A 457 -15.61 -1.45 2.51
C GLY A 457 -15.28 -1.56 1.03
N ARG A 458 -15.14 -2.79 0.51
CA ARG A 458 -15.43 -3.14 -0.88
C ARG A 458 -15.24 -4.64 -1.06
N ILE A 459 -16.24 -5.42 -0.66
CA ILE A 459 -16.53 -6.66 -1.37
C ILE A 459 -16.79 -6.18 -2.80
N ARG A 460 -15.82 -6.35 -3.70
CA ARG A 460 -16.09 -6.27 -5.14
C ARG A 460 -17.19 -7.32 -5.33
N ARG A 461 -18.45 -6.88 -5.46
CA ARG A 461 -19.42 -7.68 -6.19
C ARG A 461 -18.78 -7.84 -7.56
N VAL A 462 -18.06 -8.93 -7.74
CA VAL A 462 -17.82 -9.49 -9.05
C VAL A 462 -19.23 -9.73 -9.54
N ARG A 463 -19.82 -8.75 -10.23
CA ARG A 463 -20.96 -9.00 -11.08
C ARG A 463 -20.43 -10.08 -12.00
N GLY A 464 -20.90 -11.31 -11.81
CA GLY A 464 -20.68 -12.36 -12.78
C GLY A 464 -21.02 -11.76 -14.14
N GLY A 465 -19.98 -11.53 -14.93
CA GLY A 465 -20.15 -11.24 -16.34
C GLY A 465 -20.62 -12.54 -17.01
N PRO A 466 -21.50 -12.44 -17.99
CA PRO A 466 -22.03 -13.62 -18.67
C PRO A 466 -20.88 -14.38 -19.34
N SER A 467 -20.83 -15.68 -19.06
CA SER A 467 -20.10 -16.68 -19.82
C SER A 467 -20.53 -16.69 -21.29
#